data_AF-A0A7W1Z0J0-F1
#
_entry.id   AF-A0A7W1Z0J0-F1
#
_cell.length_a   1.000
_cell.length_b   1.000
_cell.length_c   1.000
_cell.angle_alpha   90.00
_cell.angle_beta   90.00
_cell.angle_gamma   90.00
#
_symmetry.space_group_name_H-M   'P 1'
#
loop_
_entity.id
_entity.type
_entity.pdbx_description
1 polymer ?
#
loop_
_entity_poly.entity_id
_entity_poly.type
_entity_poly.pdbx_seq_one_letter_code
_entity_poly.pdbx_strand_id
1 'polypeptide(L)'
;MRTQLESERATWLRLHPQPWSAESEQEYHQRFTGAVERWLDAGHGACALRRKDCGQVIASALQHFDRERYAQIAWIIMPNHVHLLFVQRTEWPLETLLHSWKRFTARQINQLLGRTGSLWQRDYFDRLVRDEKHFANCVRYIRRNPEKARLRDGEFTLYEAHSHARPISKEGRFGSAHGGFKPPLLVPISAPRA
;
A
#
# COMPACT_ATOMS: atom_id res chain seq x y z
N MET A 1 19.00 12.17 3.02
CA MET A 1 18.18 11.23 3.83
C MET A 1 17.74 10.01 3.03
N ARG A 2 16.93 10.15 1.98
CA ARG A 2 16.35 8.99 1.27
C ARG A 2 17.35 8.18 0.44
N THR A 3 18.27 8.85 -0.26
CA THR A 3 19.36 8.21 -1.02
C THR A 3 20.29 7.39 -0.13
N GLN A 4 20.52 7.85 1.09
CA GLN A 4 21.27 7.13 2.10
C GLN A 4 20.51 5.89 2.57
N LEU A 5 19.21 6.02 2.89
CA LEU A 5 18.35 4.89 3.26
C LEU A 5 18.27 3.83 2.15
N GLU A 6 18.21 4.25 0.87
CA GLU A 6 18.23 3.37 -0.30
C GLU A 6 19.56 2.61 -0.43
N SER A 7 20.69 3.31 -0.22
CA SER A 7 22.02 2.70 -0.22
C SER A 7 22.21 1.71 0.95
N GLU A 8 21.77 2.09 2.14
CA GLU A 8 21.77 1.22 3.33
C GLU A 8 20.89 0.00 3.11
N ARG A 9 19.70 0.18 2.53
CA ARG A 9 18.78 -0.92 2.19
C ARG A 9 19.41 -1.86 1.18
N ALA A 10 20.00 -1.34 0.10
CA ALA A 10 20.67 -2.17 -0.89
C ALA A 10 21.82 -2.98 -0.29
N THR A 11 22.60 -2.37 0.60
CA THR A 11 23.65 -3.05 1.36
C THR A 11 23.09 -4.14 2.26
N TRP A 12 22.02 -3.83 3.01
CA TRP A 12 21.38 -4.78 3.91
C TRP A 12 20.80 -5.98 3.16
N LEU A 13 20.12 -5.76 2.04
CA LEU A 13 19.56 -6.81 1.17
C LEU A 13 20.64 -7.75 0.61
N ARG A 14 21.82 -7.19 0.27
CA ARG A 14 22.96 -7.99 -0.17
C ARG A 14 23.54 -8.87 0.94
N LEU A 15 23.51 -8.38 2.19
CA LEU A 15 24.00 -9.10 3.36
C LEU A 15 22.99 -10.13 3.92
N HIS A 16 21.70 -9.97 3.59
CA HIS A 16 20.62 -10.83 4.07
C HIS A 16 19.82 -11.38 2.88
N PRO A 17 20.34 -12.38 2.13
CA PRO A 17 19.58 -13.02 1.07
C PRO A 17 18.38 -13.78 1.62
N GLN A 18 17.31 -13.87 0.84
CA GLN A 18 16.12 -14.64 1.20
C GLN A 18 16.38 -16.16 1.17
N PRO A 19 15.62 -16.99 1.92
CA PRO A 19 14.47 -16.61 2.76
C PRO A 19 14.88 -15.99 4.10
N TRP A 20 14.11 -15.00 4.57
CA TRP A 20 14.36 -14.33 5.85
C TRP A 20 13.71 -15.05 7.03
N SER A 21 14.38 -15.00 8.19
CA SER A 21 13.76 -15.31 9.48
C SER A 21 12.75 -14.24 9.87
N ALA A 22 11.88 -14.55 10.84
CA ALA A 22 10.94 -13.55 11.40
C ALA A 22 11.68 -12.34 12.00
N GLU A 23 12.87 -12.55 12.58
CA GLU A 23 13.70 -11.50 13.16
C GLU A 23 14.27 -10.58 12.07
N SER A 24 14.86 -11.14 11.00
CA SER A 24 15.40 -10.35 9.90
C SER A 24 14.31 -9.57 9.16
N GLU A 25 13.13 -10.16 8.99
CA GLU A 25 11.97 -9.47 8.43
C GLU A 25 11.51 -8.32 9.32
N GLN A 26 11.44 -8.53 10.64
CA GLN A 26 11.09 -7.49 11.60
C GLN A 26 12.12 -6.35 11.59
N GLU A 27 13.42 -6.66 11.58
CA GLU A 27 14.49 -5.67 11.48
C GLU A 27 14.35 -4.86 10.18
N TYR A 28 14.19 -5.53 9.03
CA TYR A 28 14.00 -4.88 7.74
C TYR A 28 12.82 -3.90 7.78
N HIS A 29 11.68 -4.33 8.34
CA HIS A 29 10.50 -3.48 8.46
C HIS A 29 10.74 -2.28 9.38
N GLN A 30 11.33 -2.49 10.55
CA GLN A 30 11.60 -1.40 11.50
C GLN A 30 12.55 -0.36 10.90
N ARG A 31 13.59 -0.84 10.22
CA ARG A 31 14.68 -0.02 9.70
C ARG A 31 14.32 0.71 8.41
N PHE A 32 13.69 0.04 7.46
CA PHE A 32 13.46 0.59 6.12
C PHE A 32 12.01 0.99 5.89
N THR A 33 11.05 0.10 6.11
CA THR A 33 9.62 0.42 5.90
C THR A 33 9.14 1.48 6.89
N GLY A 34 9.39 1.29 8.18
CA GLY A 34 8.93 2.19 9.24
C GLY A 34 9.58 3.57 9.16
N ALA A 35 10.82 3.68 8.68
CA ALA A 35 11.46 4.96 8.45
C ALA A 35 10.79 5.74 7.30
N VAL A 36 10.45 5.06 6.21
CA VAL A 36 9.71 5.66 5.09
C VAL A 36 8.30 6.07 5.53
N GLU A 37 7.58 5.21 6.23
CA GLU A 37 6.23 5.52 6.75
C GLU A 37 6.25 6.75 7.66
N ARG A 38 7.19 6.85 8.61
CA ARG A 38 7.32 8.05 9.46
C ARG A 38 7.58 9.31 8.66
N TRP A 39 8.42 9.24 7.62
CA TRP A 39 8.70 10.36 6.75
C TRP A 39 7.45 10.80 5.95
N LEU A 40 6.65 9.84 5.50
CA LEU A 40 5.40 10.11 4.78
C LEU A 40 4.29 10.64 5.70
N ASP A 41 4.13 10.06 6.89
CA ASP A 41 3.16 10.50 7.90
C ASP A 41 3.43 11.94 8.37
N ALA A 42 4.70 12.38 8.34
CA ALA A 42 5.09 13.76 8.60
C ALA A 42 4.77 14.72 7.44
N GLY A 43 4.14 14.24 6.36
CA GLY A 43 3.74 15.04 5.21
C GLY A 43 4.87 15.37 4.23
N HIS A 44 6.04 14.73 4.35
CA HIS A 44 7.15 14.99 3.44
C HIS A 44 6.91 14.40 2.04
N GLY A 45 7.50 15.02 1.01
CA GLY A 45 7.28 14.67 -0.39
C GLY A 45 6.15 15.49 -1.02
N ALA A 46 5.76 15.16 -2.26
CA ALA A 46 4.67 15.87 -2.91
C ALA A 46 3.32 15.44 -2.35
N CYS A 47 2.53 16.42 -1.89
CA CYS A 47 1.17 16.23 -1.41
C CYS A 47 0.12 16.33 -2.55
N ALA A 48 0.41 15.75 -3.72
CA ALA A 48 -0.46 15.87 -4.90
C ALA A 48 -1.87 15.31 -4.67
N LEU A 49 -2.01 14.32 -3.79
CA LEU A 49 -3.28 13.64 -3.48
C LEU A 49 -4.12 14.41 -2.45
N ARG A 50 -3.58 15.50 -1.85
CA ARG A 50 -4.36 16.42 -1.00
C ARG A 50 -5.47 17.10 -1.80
N ARG A 51 -5.27 17.26 -3.12
CA ARG A 51 -6.30 17.79 -4.01
C ARG A 51 -7.35 16.71 -4.23
N LYS A 52 -8.61 17.02 -3.91
CA LYS A 52 -9.71 16.05 -3.87
C LYS A 52 -9.90 15.27 -5.17
N ASP A 53 -9.77 15.94 -6.31
CA ASP A 53 -9.86 15.33 -7.64
C ASP A 53 -8.71 14.34 -7.93
N CYS A 54 -7.48 14.64 -7.49
CA CYS A 54 -6.37 13.71 -7.57
C CYS A 54 -6.60 12.48 -6.68
N GLY A 55 -7.09 12.67 -5.46
CA GLY A 55 -7.50 11.56 -4.57
C GLY A 55 -8.61 10.71 -5.18
N GLN A 56 -9.61 11.35 -5.81
CA GLN A 56 -10.71 10.68 -6.49
C GLN A 56 -10.22 9.76 -7.63
N VAL A 57 -9.21 10.18 -8.39
CA VAL A 57 -8.59 9.34 -9.43
C VAL A 57 -8.04 8.04 -8.84
N ILE A 58 -7.39 8.11 -7.67
CA ILE A 58 -6.89 6.92 -6.99
C ILE A 58 -8.05 6.02 -6.55
N ALA A 59 -9.04 6.59 -5.86
CA ALA A 59 -10.19 5.85 -5.38
C ALA A 59 -10.90 5.11 -6.53
N SER A 60 -11.17 5.80 -7.64
CA SER A 60 -11.77 5.19 -8.82
C SER A 60 -10.91 4.08 -9.42
N ALA A 61 -9.59 4.25 -9.47
CA ALA A 61 -8.69 3.22 -9.99
C ALA A 61 -8.65 1.96 -9.11
N LEU A 62 -8.72 2.13 -7.80
CA LEU A 62 -8.80 1.02 -6.84
C LEU A 62 -10.16 0.33 -6.89
N GLN A 63 -11.25 1.07 -7.14
CA GLN A 63 -12.59 0.49 -7.23
C GLN A 63 -12.88 -0.21 -8.56
N HIS A 64 -12.19 0.19 -9.65
CA HIS A 64 -12.55 -0.20 -11.01
C HIS A 64 -12.57 -1.72 -11.27
N PHE A 65 -11.64 -2.48 -10.66
CA PHE A 65 -11.55 -3.94 -10.83
C PHE A 65 -11.81 -4.70 -9.53
N ASP A 66 -12.50 -4.06 -8.58
CA ASP A 66 -12.89 -4.72 -7.33
C ASP A 66 -13.72 -5.97 -7.62
N ARG A 67 -13.43 -7.04 -6.89
CA ARG A 67 -14.01 -8.38 -7.04
C ARG A 67 -13.76 -9.07 -8.39
N GLU A 68 -13.16 -8.39 -9.36
CA GLU A 68 -12.78 -8.97 -10.66
C GLU A 68 -11.35 -9.47 -10.66
N ARG A 69 -10.39 -8.59 -10.29
CA ARG A 69 -8.94 -8.88 -10.30
C ARG A 69 -8.36 -9.00 -8.88
N TYR A 70 -9.00 -8.34 -7.93
CA TYR A 70 -8.65 -8.34 -6.51
C TYR A 70 -9.90 -7.99 -5.70
N ALA A 71 -9.92 -8.34 -4.42
CA ALA A 71 -10.95 -7.92 -3.49
C ALA A 71 -10.36 -6.95 -2.47
N GLN A 72 -10.89 -5.73 -2.41
CA GLN A 72 -10.46 -4.73 -1.44
C GLN A 72 -10.98 -5.04 -0.04
N ILE A 73 -10.14 -4.78 0.96
CA ILE A 73 -10.51 -4.92 2.38
C ILE A 73 -10.56 -3.56 3.03
N ALA A 74 -9.45 -2.82 2.94
CA ALA A 74 -9.35 -1.46 3.45
C ALA A 74 -8.28 -0.71 2.68
N TRP A 75 -8.45 0.60 2.52
CA TRP A 75 -7.40 1.46 2.03
C TRP A 75 -7.56 2.88 2.53
N ILE A 76 -6.45 3.60 2.53
CA ILE A 76 -6.44 5.01 2.79
C ILE A 76 -5.56 5.76 1.81
N ILE A 77 -6.11 6.84 1.26
CA ILE A 77 -5.42 7.82 0.42
C ILE A 77 -5.06 8.99 1.32
N MET A 78 -3.77 9.12 1.60
CA MET A 78 -3.18 10.23 2.34
C MET A 78 -2.71 11.30 1.34
N PRO A 79 -2.45 12.55 1.77
CA PRO A 79 -2.00 13.64 0.89
C PRO A 79 -0.84 13.29 -0.04
N ASN A 80 0.08 12.46 0.44
CA ASN A 80 1.36 12.16 -0.19
C ASN A 80 1.64 10.66 -0.33
N HIS A 81 0.70 9.75 -0.03
CA HIS A 81 0.88 8.29 -0.22
C HIS A 81 -0.44 7.53 -0.08
N VAL A 82 -0.43 6.22 -0.35
CA VAL A 82 -1.60 5.35 -0.22
C VAL A 82 -1.22 4.07 0.51
N HIS A 83 -2.07 3.61 1.43
CA HIS A 83 -1.99 2.27 2.00
C HIS A 83 -3.18 1.44 1.54
N LEU A 84 -2.93 0.24 1.01
CA LEU A 84 -3.97 -0.68 0.51
C LEU A 84 -3.80 -2.07 1.13
N LEU A 85 -4.89 -2.59 1.69
CA LEU A 85 -5.04 -3.97 2.14
C LEU A 85 -6.06 -4.68 1.26
N PHE A 86 -5.62 -5.72 0.56
CA PHE A 86 -6.46 -6.42 -0.42
C PHE A 86 -6.03 -7.87 -0.61
N VAL A 87 -6.92 -8.65 -1.21
CA VAL A 87 -6.67 -10.03 -1.63
C VAL A 87 -6.55 -10.03 -3.15
N GLN A 88 -5.41 -10.44 -3.69
CA GLN A 88 -5.26 -10.55 -5.13
C GLN A 88 -5.76 -11.89 -5.65
N ARG A 89 -6.29 -11.91 -6.87
CA ARG A 89 -6.52 -13.15 -7.58
C ARG A 89 -5.21 -13.76 -8.09
N THR A 90 -5.16 -15.07 -8.21
CA THR A 90 -3.98 -15.83 -8.64
C THR A 90 -3.55 -15.51 -10.07
N GLU A 91 -4.52 -15.22 -10.93
CA GLU A 91 -4.40 -14.90 -12.35
C GLU A 91 -3.77 -13.52 -12.58
N TRP A 92 -3.71 -12.69 -11.54
CA TRP A 92 -3.20 -11.32 -11.60
C TRP A 92 -1.98 -11.17 -10.68
N PRO A 93 -0.76 -11.23 -11.22
CA PRO A 93 0.45 -10.95 -10.45
C PRO A 93 0.41 -9.55 -9.82
N LEU A 94 0.99 -9.42 -8.63
CA LEU A 94 1.01 -8.15 -7.88
C LEU A 94 1.58 -7.02 -8.74
N GLU A 95 2.72 -7.27 -9.38
CA GLU A 95 3.40 -6.32 -10.26
C GLU A 95 2.49 -5.80 -11.38
N THR A 96 1.67 -6.67 -11.97
CA THR A 96 0.71 -6.29 -13.02
C THR A 96 -0.36 -5.34 -12.49
N LEU A 97 -0.90 -5.62 -11.29
CA LEU A 97 -1.89 -4.75 -10.63
C LEU A 97 -1.29 -3.38 -10.32
N LEU A 98 -0.12 -3.37 -9.68
CA LEU A 98 0.59 -2.15 -9.30
C LEU A 98 0.96 -1.30 -10.52
N HIS A 99 1.49 -1.93 -11.57
CA HIS A 99 1.81 -1.25 -12.82
C HIS A 99 0.56 -0.64 -13.45
N SER A 100 -0.56 -1.37 -13.48
CA SER A 100 -1.83 -0.89 -14.02
C SER A 100 -2.35 0.34 -13.26
N TRP A 101 -2.43 0.27 -11.93
CA TRP A 101 -2.85 1.39 -11.10
C TRP A 101 -1.92 2.58 -11.24
N LYS A 102 -0.60 2.38 -11.09
CA LYS A 102 0.39 3.46 -11.15
C LYS A 102 0.35 4.17 -12.50
N ARG A 103 0.30 3.42 -13.60
CA ARG A 103 0.27 4.00 -14.95
C ARG A 103 -0.98 4.83 -15.21
N PHE A 104 -2.15 4.29 -14.89
CA PHE A 104 -3.42 4.99 -15.08
C PHE A 104 -3.49 6.27 -14.25
N THR A 105 -3.25 6.16 -12.95
CA THR A 105 -3.33 7.28 -12.00
C THR A 105 -2.30 8.37 -12.29
N ALA A 106 -1.06 8.00 -12.64
CA ALA A 106 -0.03 8.97 -13.01
C ALA A 106 -0.47 9.83 -14.21
N ARG A 107 -1.02 9.20 -15.25
CA ARG A 107 -1.49 9.92 -16.44
C ARG A 107 -2.62 10.90 -16.09
N GLN A 108 -3.65 10.43 -15.39
CA GLN A 108 -4.83 11.24 -15.07
C GLN A 108 -4.47 12.40 -14.12
N ILE A 109 -3.68 12.13 -13.07
CA ILE A 109 -3.26 13.16 -12.10
C ILE A 109 -2.32 14.18 -12.74
N ASN A 110 -1.38 13.76 -13.59
CA ASN A 110 -0.53 14.69 -14.31
C ASN A 110 -1.32 15.63 -15.21
N GLN A 111 -2.32 15.13 -15.93
CA GLN A 111 -3.23 15.97 -16.73
C GLN A 111 -3.98 16.98 -15.86
N LEU A 112 -4.54 16.51 -14.75
CA LEU A 112 -5.23 17.31 -13.74
C LEU A 112 -4.33 18.41 -13.13
N LEU A 113 -3.03 18.16 -13.01
CA LEU A 113 -2.05 19.10 -12.47
C LEU A 113 -1.36 19.96 -13.56
N GLY A 114 -1.63 19.72 -14.84
CA GLY A 114 -0.90 20.38 -15.94
C GLY A 114 0.59 20.01 -15.99
N ARG A 115 0.96 18.82 -15.50
CA ARG A 115 2.35 18.34 -15.41
C ARG A 115 2.60 17.19 -16.38
N THR A 116 3.87 16.89 -16.63
CA THR A 116 4.33 15.70 -17.33
C THR A 116 5.41 15.00 -16.50
N GLY A 117 5.70 13.73 -16.81
CA GLY A 117 6.73 12.94 -16.11
C GLY A 117 6.18 11.92 -15.11
N SER A 118 7.04 11.44 -14.22
CA SER A 118 6.70 10.37 -13.27
C SER A 118 5.99 10.94 -12.04
N LEU A 119 4.73 10.56 -11.82
CA LEU A 119 4.04 10.84 -10.56
C LEU A 119 4.59 9.95 -9.44
N TRP A 120 4.66 8.65 -9.65
CA TRP A 120 5.00 7.70 -8.59
C TRP A 120 6.50 7.50 -8.44
N GLN A 121 6.91 7.16 -7.21
CA GLN A 121 8.19 6.51 -6.99
C GLN A 121 8.23 5.11 -7.61
N ARG A 122 9.42 4.72 -8.06
CA ARG A 122 9.65 3.43 -8.72
C ARG A 122 9.29 2.27 -7.78
N ASP A 123 9.83 2.30 -6.58
CA ASP A 123 9.66 1.22 -5.62
C ASP A 123 8.30 1.26 -4.92
N TYR A 124 7.82 0.07 -4.58
CA TYR A 124 6.72 -0.17 -3.66
C TYR A 124 7.23 -1.06 -2.53
N PHE A 125 6.56 -1.04 -1.39
CA PHE A 125 6.76 -2.08 -0.38
C PHE A 125 5.48 -2.88 -0.30
N ASP A 126 5.60 -4.18 -0.13
CA ASP A 126 4.49 -5.08 0.12
C ASP A 126 4.80 -5.94 1.35
N ARG A 127 3.74 -6.40 2.01
CA ARG A 127 3.82 -7.28 3.16
C ARG A 127 2.71 -8.28 3.12
N LEU A 128 3.07 -9.56 3.15
CA LEU A 128 2.11 -10.65 3.30
C LEU A 128 1.52 -10.63 4.71
N VAL A 129 0.19 -10.63 4.79
CA VAL A 129 -0.52 -10.78 6.06
C VAL A 129 -0.48 -12.25 6.45
N ARG A 130 0.06 -12.54 7.64
CA ARG A 130 0.44 -13.90 8.06
C ARG A 130 -0.61 -14.59 8.93
N ASP A 131 -1.37 -13.81 9.69
CA ASP A 131 -2.36 -14.31 10.64
C ASP A 131 -3.44 -13.25 10.92
N GLU A 132 -4.46 -13.62 11.70
CA GLU A 132 -5.58 -12.74 12.05
C GLU A 132 -5.17 -11.52 12.89
N LYS A 133 -4.18 -11.67 13.77
CA LYS A 133 -3.68 -10.56 14.59
C LYS A 133 -2.97 -9.53 13.72
N HIS A 134 -2.15 -9.98 12.77
CA HIS A 134 -1.50 -9.14 11.77
C HIS A 134 -2.55 -8.45 10.89
N PHE A 135 -3.56 -9.18 10.43
CA PHE A 135 -4.68 -8.62 9.67
C PHE A 135 -5.38 -7.48 10.43
N ALA A 136 -5.79 -7.72 11.68
CA ALA A 136 -6.45 -6.72 12.51
C ALA A 136 -5.55 -5.50 12.76
N ASN A 137 -4.24 -5.71 12.88
CA ASN A 137 -3.28 -4.62 13.01
C ASN A 137 -3.15 -3.79 11.73
N CYS A 138 -3.16 -4.40 10.54
CA CYS A 138 -3.16 -3.68 9.26
C CYS A 138 -4.40 -2.81 9.10
N VAL A 139 -5.59 -3.36 9.38
CA VAL A 139 -6.86 -2.61 9.32
C VAL A 139 -6.83 -1.43 10.30
N ARG A 140 -6.44 -1.68 11.56
CA ARG A 140 -6.32 -0.64 12.58
C ARG A 140 -5.32 0.44 12.20
N TYR A 141 -4.19 0.05 11.61
CA TYR A 141 -3.17 0.98 11.13
C TYR A 141 -3.75 1.91 10.06
N ILE A 142 -4.40 1.35 9.03
CA ILE A 142 -5.06 2.12 7.96
C ILE A 142 -6.05 3.13 8.54
N ARG A 143 -6.89 2.70 9.48
CA ARG A 143 -7.90 3.55 10.12
C ARG A 143 -7.30 4.70 10.94
N ARG A 144 -6.21 4.44 11.68
CA ARG A 144 -5.59 5.42 12.60
C ARG A 144 -4.55 6.31 11.93
N ASN A 145 -4.22 6.07 10.67
CA ASN A 145 -3.17 6.82 10.00
C ASN A 145 -3.46 8.33 9.87
N PRO A 146 -4.69 8.80 9.60
CA PRO A 146 -5.02 10.22 9.60
C PRO A 146 -4.79 10.90 10.95
N GLU A 147 -5.23 10.25 12.04
CA GLU A 147 -5.05 10.75 13.40
C GLU A 147 -3.57 10.89 13.74
N LYS A 148 -2.79 9.86 13.42
CA LYS A 148 -1.33 9.85 13.63
C LYS A 148 -0.63 10.96 12.84
N ALA A 149 -1.08 11.22 11.61
CA ALA A 149 -0.57 12.27 10.73
C ALA A 149 -1.20 13.66 11.01
N ARG A 150 -2.11 13.77 12.00
CA ARG A 150 -2.82 15.00 12.37
C ARG A 150 -3.59 15.64 11.20
N LEU A 151 -4.15 14.81 10.33
CA LEU A 151 -4.97 15.25 9.20
C LEU A 151 -6.39 15.58 9.63
N ARG A 152 -7.01 16.53 8.92
CA ARG A 152 -8.41 16.92 9.07
C ARG A 152 -9.28 16.19 8.05
N ASP A 153 -10.59 16.20 8.31
CA ASP A 153 -11.57 15.71 7.36
C ASP A 153 -11.43 16.40 6.00
N GLY A 154 -11.48 15.61 4.93
CA GLY A 154 -11.28 16.07 3.57
C GLY A 154 -9.83 16.09 3.08
N GLU A 155 -8.84 15.90 3.96
CA GLU A 155 -7.42 15.77 3.57
C GLU A 155 -7.00 14.34 3.22
N PHE A 156 -7.88 13.38 3.48
CA PHE A 156 -7.67 11.96 3.19
C PHE A 156 -8.98 11.31 2.69
N THR A 157 -8.87 10.12 2.13
CA THR A 157 -10.04 9.29 1.80
C THR A 157 -9.81 7.88 2.33
N LEU A 158 -10.69 7.43 3.23
CA LEU A 158 -10.65 6.12 3.85
C LEU A 158 -11.78 5.25 3.29
N TYR A 159 -11.47 3.99 3.02
CA TYR A 159 -12.44 2.95 2.69
C TYR A 159 -12.18 1.73 3.54
N GLU A 160 -13.26 1.14 4.03
CA GLU A 160 -13.27 -0.17 4.67
C GLU A 160 -14.49 -0.95 4.20
N ALA A 161 -14.29 -2.21 3.82
CA ALA A 161 -15.38 -3.10 3.45
C ALA A 161 -16.26 -3.40 4.67
N HIS A 162 -17.58 -3.27 4.51
CA HIS A 162 -18.60 -3.45 5.57
C HIS A 162 -18.57 -4.84 6.21
N SER A 163 -18.22 -5.85 5.43
CA SER A 163 -17.82 -7.16 5.90
C SER A 163 -16.31 -7.25 5.68
N HIS A 164 -15.54 -7.39 6.76
CA HIS A 164 -14.18 -7.89 6.65
C HIS A 164 -14.30 -9.30 6.09
N ALA A 165 -14.37 -9.45 4.77
CA ALA A 165 -14.48 -10.72 4.10
C ALA A 165 -13.27 -11.52 4.56
N ARG A 166 -13.48 -12.39 5.55
CA ARG A 166 -12.46 -13.25 6.14
C ARG A 166 -12.13 -14.28 5.07
N PRO A 167 -10.96 -14.24 4.43
CA PRO A 167 -10.51 -15.37 3.61
C PRO A 167 -9.87 -16.45 4.52
N ILE A 168 -10.00 -16.30 5.85
CA ILE A 168 -9.38 -17.14 6.86
C ILE A 168 -10.39 -18.25 7.20
N SER A 169 -10.08 -19.49 6.83
CA SER A 169 -10.87 -20.65 7.26
C SER A 169 -10.73 -20.81 8.78
N LYS A 170 -11.64 -21.57 9.41
CA LYS A 170 -11.72 -21.80 10.87
C LYS A 170 -10.45 -22.40 11.50
N GLU A 171 -9.44 -22.75 10.72
CA GLU A 171 -8.21 -23.44 11.15
C GLU A 171 -6.99 -22.51 11.21
N GLY A 172 -7.16 -21.19 11.08
CA GLY A 172 -6.03 -20.24 11.15
C GLY A 172 -5.04 -20.37 9.98
N ARG A 173 -5.43 -21.08 8.92
CA ARG A 173 -4.73 -21.13 7.64
C ARG A 173 -5.53 -20.33 6.62
N PHE A 174 -4.85 -19.61 5.73
CA PHE A 174 -5.50 -19.12 4.51
C PHE A 174 -6.07 -20.33 3.78
N GLY A 175 -7.38 -20.33 3.53
CA GLY A 175 -8.08 -21.47 2.96
C GLY A 175 -7.43 -21.90 1.65
N SER A 176 -6.64 -22.97 1.68
CA SER A 176 -6.29 -23.74 0.50
C SER A 176 -7.41 -24.76 0.30
N ALA A 177 -8.51 -24.34 -0.32
CA ALA A 177 -9.43 -25.21 -1.05
C ALA A 177 -10.49 -24.34 -1.74
N HIS A 178 -10.38 -24.19 -3.05
CA HIS A 178 -11.38 -23.65 -3.98
C HIS A 178 -11.58 -22.12 -4.01
N GLY A 179 -10.86 -21.48 -4.94
CA GLY A 179 -11.11 -20.09 -5.37
C GLY A 179 -9.79 -19.32 -5.49
N GLY A 180 -9.35 -19.02 -6.71
CA GLY A 180 -8.01 -18.50 -7.04
C GLY A 180 -7.66 -17.14 -6.43
N PHE A 181 -7.47 -17.06 -5.12
CA PHE A 181 -7.04 -15.87 -4.38
C PHE A 181 -5.81 -16.19 -3.52
N LYS A 182 -4.84 -15.25 -3.49
CA LYS A 182 -3.64 -15.33 -2.64
C LYS A 182 -3.93 -14.74 -1.25
N PRO A 183 -3.06 -14.95 -0.23
CA PRO A 183 -3.22 -14.28 1.05
C PRO A 183 -3.26 -12.74 0.90
N PRO A 184 -3.91 -12.02 1.84
CA PRO A 184 -3.96 -10.56 1.83
C PRO A 184 -2.57 -9.95 1.85
N LEU A 185 -2.42 -8.88 1.09
CA LEU A 185 -1.21 -8.08 1.02
C LEU A 185 -1.52 -6.66 1.50
N LEU A 186 -0.68 -6.16 2.41
CA LEU A 186 -0.60 -4.74 2.68
C LEU A 186 0.45 -4.16 1.73
N VAL A 187 0.03 -3.26 0.86
CA VAL A 187 0.92 -2.54 -0.04
C VAL A 187 0.83 -1.05 0.26
N PRO A 188 1.82 -0.46 0.95
CA PRO A 188 2.09 0.97 0.86
C PRO A 188 2.53 1.31 -0.57
N ILE A 189 1.65 1.90 -1.37
CA ILE A 189 2.03 2.39 -2.70
C ILE A 189 2.48 3.85 -2.57
N SER A 190 3.79 3.99 -2.84
CA SER A 190 4.58 5.11 -3.35
C SER A 190 4.06 6.53 -3.15
N ALA A 191 4.94 7.40 -2.64
CA ALA A 191 4.66 8.83 -2.62
C ALA A 191 4.68 9.44 -4.03
N PRO A 192 3.85 10.46 -4.31
CA PRO A 192 4.08 11.33 -5.43
C PRO A 192 5.49 11.94 -5.36
N ARG A 193 6.18 12.00 -6.50
CA ARG A 193 7.45 12.71 -6.65
C ARG A 193 7.19 14.22 -6.64
N ALA A 194 8.12 14.96 -6.05
CA ALA A 194 8.17 16.43 -6.08
C ALA A 194 8.16 16.92 -7.52
#